data_AF-A0AAU9WQ69-F1
#
_entry.id   AF-A0AAU9WQ69-F1
#
_cell.length_a   1.000
_cell.length_b   1.000
_cell.length_c   1.000
_cell.angle_alpha   90.00
_cell.angle_beta   90.00
_cell.angle_gamma   90.00
#
_symmetry.space_group_name_H-M   'P 1'
#
loop_
_entity.id
_entity.type
_entity.pdbx_description
1 polymer ?
#
loop_
_entity_poly.entity_id
_entity_poly.type
_entity_poly.pdbx_seq_one_letter_code
_entity_poly.pdbx_strand_id
1 'polypeptide(L)'
;MAEGDTLSFKTNRTQSGKYWCSAENGVKSAVNASANLDVQFPPSFDSRPTNQTVIEGTNTTFHCTATGNPTPNITWMKDGKSVAEGHTFSFETSWNDSGKYWCLATNGLGETINTTVNLDVRYPPSIILKPPDKIVAEGDMLTFQCAATGNPTPKMTWTKDGKTVAEGDTLSFRTNRTQSGKYWCSAENGVKPSVNASANLDVQSPATSPPKPCKEHLDIAVIIDSSDRISPAGYDLVRQYLIRLADRLQISGAGTHMAILLYSWEAHTWHRFSDNQTISAVKSKVNSLPHSRGGSRTDRALELAAQDLFGWEDSGDRPDKPNVLIVLTHGTTYEGNKPLARVVPPLDEAKVRRIAVGAGYGFRDHELGKIASNSSYVLKVFGVNEMSSKLENVINLACDEQDIGNCGEWGSYGACSKTCGGGVQVRTRTCPENSLNLRKQKKHCNDELCPGQKLCEDKEENCPIRAASGDCWKTAQPSDTFYVGKRFPLWDICPKSCRRCHVDPCQDSDPYVCPWWSQARENKRKCRFIFPLGGRIATLKEMCQRSCRQCPATGDCKDAFPRCYSFVRLRGCRHRRVKQNCPKSCGLCGGGSPAGDFGNDNVWPNIHGNRHPGNVVHGKVYPWGR
;
A
#
# COMPACT_ATOMS: atom_id res chain seq x y z
N MET A 1 -3.08 -58.64 82.88
CA MET A 1 -4.05 -59.74 83.08
C MET A 1 -5.17 -59.21 83.95
N ALA A 2 -6.35 -59.80 83.90
CA ALA A 2 -7.49 -59.49 84.77
C ALA A 2 -8.03 -60.82 85.31
N GLU A 3 -8.60 -60.80 86.50
CA GLU A 3 -9.06 -61.99 87.23
C GLU A 3 -10.60 -61.99 87.36
N GLY A 4 -11.19 -63.18 87.42
CA GLY A 4 -12.64 -63.39 87.43
C GLY A 4 -13.25 -63.69 86.05
N ASP A 5 -14.52 -64.08 86.05
CA ASP A 5 -15.20 -64.72 84.91
C ASP A 5 -15.61 -63.76 83.77
N THR A 6 -15.20 -62.49 83.82
CA THR A 6 -15.60 -61.47 82.83
C THR A 6 -14.54 -60.39 82.66
N LEU A 7 -13.99 -60.29 81.45
CA LEU A 7 -13.11 -59.20 81.04
C LEU A 7 -13.95 -58.02 80.50
N SER A 8 -13.83 -56.84 81.12
CA SER A 8 -14.52 -55.62 80.68
C SER A 8 -13.56 -54.43 80.62
N PHE A 9 -13.55 -53.72 79.49
CA PHE A 9 -12.77 -52.49 79.28
C PHE A 9 -13.40 -51.63 78.19
N LYS A 10 -13.09 -50.32 78.18
CA LYS A 10 -13.47 -49.42 77.07
C LYS A 10 -12.52 -49.65 75.90
N THR A 11 -13.08 -50.01 74.74
CA THR A 11 -12.31 -50.35 73.53
C THR A 11 -11.65 -49.13 72.87
N ASN A 12 -10.51 -49.35 72.21
CA ASN A 12 -9.80 -48.38 71.38
C ASN A 12 -9.16 -49.06 70.15
N ARG A 13 -8.71 -48.27 69.16
CA ARG A 13 -8.19 -48.76 67.87
C ARG A 13 -6.95 -49.67 67.97
N THR A 14 -6.27 -49.71 69.11
CA THR A 14 -5.06 -50.53 69.33
C THR A 14 -5.33 -51.81 70.13
N GLN A 15 -6.61 -52.15 70.36
CA GLN A 15 -7.04 -53.33 71.13
C GLN A 15 -7.66 -54.45 70.26
N SER A 16 -7.57 -54.37 68.92
CA SER A 16 -7.89 -55.52 68.06
C SER A 16 -6.87 -56.65 68.28
N GLY A 17 -7.34 -57.89 68.39
CA GLY A 17 -6.48 -59.06 68.54
C GLY A 17 -7.14 -60.27 69.21
N LYS A 18 -6.35 -61.34 69.38
CA LYS A 18 -6.79 -62.58 70.01
C LYS A 18 -6.59 -62.54 71.53
N TYR A 19 -7.69 -62.43 72.26
CA TYR A 19 -7.74 -62.52 73.71
C TYR A 19 -7.87 -63.98 74.16
N TRP A 20 -7.26 -64.30 75.29
CA TRP A 20 -7.27 -65.64 75.88
C TRP A 20 -7.82 -65.60 77.30
N CYS A 21 -8.61 -66.62 77.64
CA CYS A 21 -9.07 -66.91 78.99
C CYS A 21 -8.46 -68.26 79.40
N SER A 22 -7.83 -68.30 80.56
CA SER A 22 -7.18 -69.49 81.12
C SER A 22 -7.85 -69.85 82.43
N ALA A 23 -8.17 -71.13 82.63
CA ALA A 23 -8.74 -71.64 83.89
C ALA A 23 -7.94 -72.84 84.39
N GLU A 24 -7.57 -72.82 85.67
CA GLU A 24 -6.78 -73.86 86.33
C GLU A 24 -7.35 -74.15 87.73
N ASN A 25 -7.22 -75.40 88.19
CA ASN A 25 -7.66 -75.82 89.53
C ASN A 25 -6.55 -76.53 90.34
N GLY A 26 -5.29 -76.43 89.92
CA GLY A 26 -4.12 -77.05 90.57
C GLY A 26 -4.01 -78.57 90.43
N VAL A 27 -4.96 -79.26 89.79
CA VAL A 27 -4.96 -80.73 89.63
C VAL A 27 -4.48 -81.18 88.25
N LYS A 28 -4.60 -80.32 87.23
CA LYS A 28 -4.12 -80.52 85.85
C LYS A 28 -3.70 -79.19 85.22
N SER A 29 -2.97 -79.25 84.11
CA SER A 29 -2.63 -78.08 83.29
C SER A 29 -3.85 -77.23 82.93
N ALA A 30 -3.68 -75.91 82.95
CA ALA A 30 -4.74 -74.96 82.64
C ALA A 30 -5.40 -75.19 81.27
N VAL A 31 -6.73 -75.00 81.20
CA VAL A 31 -7.50 -75.04 79.96
C VAL A 31 -7.68 -73.63 79.40
N ASN A 32 -7.43 -73.48 78.09
CA ASN A 32 -7.42 -72.19 77.41
C ASN A 32 -8.58 -72.07 76.42
N ALA A 33 -9.40 -71.02 76.58
CA ALA A 33 -10.35 -70.54 75.59
C ALA A 33 -9.84 -69.23 74.96
N SER A 34 -10.37 -68.85 73.79
CA SER A 34 -9.96 -67.61 73.13
C SER A 34 -11.07 -66.97 72.30
N ALA A 35 -11.11 -65.65 72.31
CA ALA A 35 -11.97 -64.83 71.46
C ALA A 35 -11.12 -63.85 70.64
N ASN A 36 -11.58 -63.47 69.44
CA ASN A 36 -10.94 -62.43 68.65
C ASN A 36 -11.76 -61.15 68.72
N LEU A 37 -11.16 -60.06 69.18
CA LEU A 37 -11.75 -58.73 69.16
C LEU A 37 -11.29 -58.01 67.88
N ASP A 38 -12.25 -57.53 67.09
CA ASP A 38 -12.00 -56.60 65.99
C ASP A 38 -12.58 -55.23 66.36
N VAL A 39 -11.72 -54.26 66.67
CA VAL A 39 -12.14 -52.88 66.94
C VAL A 39 -12.23 -52.12 65.62
N GLN A 40 -13.45 -52.08 65.10
CA GLN A 40 -13.80 -51.34 63.89
C GLN A 40 -13.93 -49.84 64.18
N PHE A 41 -13.65 -49.00 63.17
CA PHE A 41 -13.71 -47.55 63.29
C PHE A 41 -13.99 -46.85 61.94
N PRO A 42 -14.69 -45.70 61.96
CA PRO A 42 -15.04 -44.94 60.77
C PRO A 42 -13.80 -44.31 60.09
N PRO A 43 -13.92 -43.88 58.82
CA PRO A 43 -12.80 -43.38 58.05
C PRO A 43 -12.19 -42.09 58.61
N SER A 44 -10.91 -41.85 58.29
CA SER A 44 -10.23 -40.57 58.48
C SER A 44 -9.25 -40.33 57.33
N PHE A 45 -9.24 -39.15 56.74
CA PHE A 45 -8.24 -38.80 55.72
C PHE A 45 -6.82 -38.86 56.28
N ASP A 46 -5.92 -39.39 55.45
CA ASP A 46 -4.49 -39.53 55.67
C ASP A 46 -3.74 -38.57 54.73
N SER A 47 -4.06 -38.62 53.43
CA SER A 47 -3.72 -37.58 52.46
C SER A 47 -4.97 -36.97 51.81
N ARG A 48 -4.86 -35.70 51.40
CA ARG A 48 -5.92 -34.95 50.72
C ARG A 48 -5.38 -34.39 49.39
N PRO A 49 -6.20 -34.34 48.33
CA PRO A 49 -5.79 -33.77 47.06
C PRO A 49 -5.55 -32.26 47.18
N THR A 50 -4.56 -31.76 46.43
CA THR A 50 -4.18 -30.34 46.37
C THR A 50 -4.66 -29.70 45.07
N ASN A 51 -5.04 -28.42 45.12
CA ASN A 51 -5.50 -27.67 43.95
C ASN A 51 -4.39 -27.61 42.88
N GLN A 52 -4.77 -27.74 41.61
CA GLN A 52 -3.83 -27.74 40.48
C GLN A 52 -4.27 -26.75 39.40
N THR A 53 -3.27 -26.11 38.78
CA THR A 53 -3.40 -25.29 37.58
C THR A 53 -2.56 -25.96 36.50
N VAL A 54 -3.19 -26.31 35.38
CA VAL A 54 -2.57 -27.07 34.27
C VAL A 54 -2.93 -26.44 32.93
N ILE A 55 -2.28 -26.89 31.85
CA ILE A 55 -2.65 -26.52 30.48
C ILE A 55 -3.45 -27.67 29.87
N GLU A 56 -4.45 -27.38 29.02
CA GLU A 56 -5.17 -28.38 28.24
C GLU A 56 -4.21 -29.36 27.51
N GLY A 57 -4.56 -30.65 27.49
CA GLY A 57 -3.68 -31.74 27.04
C GLY A 57 -2.67 -32.23 28.08
N THR A 58 -2.63 -31.66 29.30
CA THR A 58 -1.79 -32.17 30.39
C THR A 58 -2.47 -33.37 31.06
N ASN A 59 -1.78 -34.51 31.13
CA ASN A 59 -2.16 -35.62 32.00
C ASN A 59 -2.03 -35.19 33.48
N THR A 60 -3.17 -35.00 34.13
CA THR A 60 -3.33 -34.50 35.49
C THR A 60 -3.56 -35.67 36.44
N THR A 61 -3.17 -35.54 37.71
CA THR A 61 -3.36 -36.61 38.69
C THR A 61 -3.68 -36.06 40.08
N PHE A 62 -4.72 -36.61 40.71
CA PHE A 62 -5.09 -36.36 42.10
C PHE A 62 -4.86 -37.61 42.96
N HIS A 63 -4.50 -37.39 44.22
CA HIS A 63 -4.30 -38.44 45.22
C HIS A 63 -5.20 -38.19 46.45
N CYS A 64 -5.72 -39.27 47.04
CA CYS A 64 -6.53 -39.23 48.25
C CYS A 64 -6.46 -40.58 48.99
N THR A 65 -6.04 -40.57 50.25
CA THR A 65 -5.97 -41.77 51.10
C THR A 65 -6.76 -41.55 52.39
N ALA A 66 -7.39 -42.61 52.88
CA ALA A 66 -8.08 -42.62 54.16
C ALA A 66 -7.80 -43.92 54.92
N THR A 67 -7.65 -43.80 56.23
CA THR A 67 -7.52 -44.94 57.15
C THR A 67 -8.87 -45.26 57.79
N GLY A 68 -9.12 -46.53 58.08
CA GLY A 68 -10.38 -47.03 58.64
C GLY A 68 -10.25 -48.53 58.90
N ASN A 69 -11.17 -49.10 59.70
CA ASN A 69 -11.33 -50.55 59.83
C ASN A 69 -12.83 -50.88 59.80
N PRO A 70 -13.38 -51.53 58.76
CA PRO A 70 -12.71 -52.01 57.54
C PRO A 70 -12.04 -50.90 56.71
N THR A 71 -11.17 -51.28 55.77
CA THR A 71 -10.48 -50.34 54.86
C THR A 71 -11.48 -49.48 54.07
N PRO A 72 -11.34 -48.14 54.03
CA PRO A 72 -12.26 -47.29 53.27
C PRO A 72 -12.06 -47.41 51.75
N ASN A 73 -13.17 -47.58 51.03
CA ASN A 73 -13.20 -47.34 49.59
C ASN A 73 -13.16 -45.83 49.31
N ILE A 74 -12.46 -45.45 48.23
CA ILE A 74 -12.35 -44.07 47.76
C ILE A 74 -13.12 -43.91 46.44
N THR A 75 -13.98 -42.89 46.36
CA THR A 75 -14.73 -42.53 45.15
C THR A 75 -14.50 -41.07 44.80
N TRP A 76 -14.20 -40.78 43.54
CA TRP A 76 -14.02 -39.43 43.01
C TRP A 76 -15.29 -38.96 42.32
N MET A 77 -15.77 -37.78 42.68
CA MET A 77 -17.00 -37.20 42.16
C MET A 77 -16.74 -35.83 41.49
N LYS A 78 -17.35 -35.60 40.33
CA LYS A 78 -17.46 -34.30 39.64
C LYS A 78 -18.92 -34.08 39.26
N ASP A 79 -19.44 -32.86 39.45
CA ASP A 79 -20.79 -32.46 38.99
C ASP A 79 -21.92 -33.44 39.40
N GLY A 80 -21.80 -34.03 40.60
CA GLY A 80 -22.76 -35.00 41.16
C GLY A 80 -22.61 -36.45 40.68
N LYS A 81 -21.63 -36.77 39.83
CA LYS A 81 -21.40 -38.11 39.27
C LYS A 81 -20.05 -38.68 39.69
N SER A 82 -19.97 -40.01 39.82
CA SER A 82 -18.69 -40.71 39.98
C SER A 82 -17.89 -40.62 38.67
N VAL A 83 -16.60 -40.31 38.77
CA VAL A 83 -15.67 -40.21 37.65
C VAL A 83 -14.50 -41.20 37.74
N ALA A 84 -14.17 -41.67 38.94
CA ALA A 84 -13.15 -42.70 39.20
C ALA A 84 -13.28 -43.28 40.61
N GLU A 85 -12.61 -44.41 40.87
CA GLU A 85 -12.48 -45.03 42.19
C GLU A 85 -11.02 -45.34 42.51
N GLY A 86 -10.71 -45.48 43.80
CA GLY A 86 -9.36 -45.75 44.30
C GLY A 86 -8.54 -44.50 44.66
N HIS A 87 -7.34 -44.72 45.20
CA HIS A 87 -6.53 -43.68 45.84
C HIS A 87 -5.94 -42.62 44.89
N THR A 88 -5.93 -42.90 43.59
CA THR A 88 -5.33 -42.06 42.54
C THR A 88 -6.30 -41.95 41.37
N PHE A 89 -6.53 -40.73 40.90
CA PHE A 89 -7.34 -40.45 39.71
C PHE A 89 -6.49 -39.66 38.72
N SER A 90 -6.27 -40.20 37.52
CA SER A 90 -5.42 -39.65 36.47
C SER A 90 -6.16 -39.56 35.14
N PHE A 91 -6.03 -38.44 34.43
CA PHE A 91 -6.70 -38.20 33.15
C PHE A 91 -6.04 -37.06 32.35
N GLU A 92 -6.16 -37.09 31.02
CA GLU A 92 -5.77 -35.99 30.14
C GLU A 92 -6.86 -34.90 30.17
N THR A 93 -6.46 -33.65 30.42
CA THR A 93 -7.42 -32.56 30.70
C THR A 93 -7.87 -31.80 29.46
N SER A 94 -9.18 -31.53 29.36
CA SER A 94 -9.76 -30.56 28.43
C SER A 94 -10.33 -29.34 29.15
N TRP A 95 -10.58 -28.25 28.42
CA TRP A 95 -11.10 -26.98 28.94
C TRP A 95 -12.37 -27.09 29.81
N ASN A 96 -13.18 -28.14 29.62
CA ASN A 96 -14.42 -28.40 30.37
C ASN A 96 -14.24 -29.24 31.65
N ASP A 97 -13.03 -29.77 31.91
CA ASP A 97 -12.70 -30.49 33.14
C ASP A 97 -12.43 -29.56 34.33
N SER A 98 -12.18 -28.28 34.07
CA SER A 98 -11.97 -27.24 35.08
C SER A 98 -13.15 -27.17 36.04
N GLY A 99 -12.88 -27.04 37.35
CA GLY A 99 -13.90 -27.03 38.40
C GLY A 99 -13.54 -27.84 39.65
N LYS A 100 -14.57 -28.15 40.45
CA LYS A 100 -14.44 -28.73 41.79
C LYS A 100 -14.72 -30.24 41.80
N TYR A 101 -13.69 -31.03 42.09
CA TYR A 101 -13.79 -32.47 42.34
C TYR A 101 -13.86 -32.75 43.84
N TRP A 102 -14.48 -33.87 44.20
CA TRP A 102 -14.60 -34.36 45.57
C TRP A 102 -14.02 -35.77 45.66
N CYS A 103 -13.20 -36.03 46.68
CA CYS A 103 -12.86 -37.37 47.12
C CYS A 103 -13.77 -37.73 48.31
N LEU A 104 -14.48 -38.84 48.20
CA LEU A 104 -15.32 -39.43 49.25
C LEU A 104 -14.64 -40.69 49.77
N ALA A 105 -14.68 -40.91 51.08
CA ALA A 105 -14.16 -42.13 51.71
C ALA A 105 -15.20 -42.77 52.63
N THR A 106 -15.49 -44.07 52.43
CA THR A 106 -16.48 -44.81 53.22
C THR A 106 -16.07 -46.26 53.45
N ASN A 107 -16.38 -46.80 54.63
CA ASN A 107 -16.21 -48.21 54.98
C ASN A 107 -17.48 -48.83 55.59
N GLY A 108 -18.64 -48.19 55.40
CA GLY A 108 -19.92 -48.61 55.99
C GLY A 108 -20.11 -48.26 57.47
N LEU A 109 -19.15 -47.57 58.11
CA LEU A 109 -19.22 -47.18 59.51
C LEU A 109 -19.21 -45.66 59.67
N GLY A 110 -20.18 -45.13 60.42
CA GLY A 110 -20.37 -43.69 60.57
C GLY A 110 -20.82 -43.03 59.26
N GLU A 111 -20.52 -41.73 59.13
CA GLU A 111 -20.83 -40.96 57.91
C GLU A 111 -19.67 -41.03 56.90
N THR A 112 -20.01 -41.03 55.61
CA THR A 112 -19.04 -40.91 54.51
C THR A 112 -18.34 -39.54 54.56
N ILE A 113 -17.06 -39.55 54.92
CA ILE A 113 -16.26 -38.32 54.94
C ILE A 113 -15.90 -37.87 53.52
N ASN A 114 -15.72 -36.57 53.31
CA ASN A 114 -15.32 -36.01 52.02
C ASN A 114 -14.27 -34.90 52.14
N THR A 115 -13.55 -34.67 51.05
CA THR A 115 -12.56 -33.61 50.89
C THR A 115 -12.56 -33.15 49.43
N THR A 116 -12.20 -31.90 49.15
CA THR A 116 -12.45 -31.32 47.81
C THR A 116 -11.23 -30.61 47.24
N VAL A 117 -11.09 -30.67 45.91
CA VAL A 117 -9.99 -30.08 45.14
C VAL A 117 -10.52 -29.29 43.95
N ASN A 118 -9.86 -28.19 43.60
CA ASN A 118 -10.17 -27.40 42.42
C ASN A 118 -9.09 -27.57 41.33
N LEU A 119 -9.53 -27.79 40.10
CA LEU A 119 -8.72 -27.82 38.89
C LEU A 119 -8.95 -26.54 38.07
N ASP A 120 -7.87 -25.84 37.72
CA ASP A 120 -7.83 -24.71 36.78
C ASP A 120 -7.16 -25.16 35.47
N VAL A 121 -7.97 -25.53 34.46
CA VAL A 121 -7.46 -25.91 33.13
C VAL A 121 -7.33 -24.67 32.24
N ARG A 122 -6.11 -24.33 31.84
CA ARG A 122 -5.79 -23.17 31.01
C ARG A 122 -5.65 -23.55 29.54
N TYR A 123 -6.19 -22.72 28.67
CA TYR A 123 -6.28 -22.98 27.24
C TYR A 123 -6.13 -21.67 26.44
N PRO A 124 -5.57 -21.72 25.21
CA PRO A 124 -5.26 -20.54 24.42
C PRO A 124 -6.51 -19.78 23.94
N PRO A 125 -6.38 -18.50 23.53
CA PRO A 125 -7.53 -17.72 23.11
C PRO A 125 -8.11 -18.19 21.77
N SER A 126 -9.44 -18.09 21.62
CA SER A 126 -10.16 -18.38 20.38
C SER A 126 -11.18 -17.28 20.07
N ILE A 127 -11.17 -16.74 18.84
CA ILE A 127 -12.00 -15.59 18.47
C ILE A 127 -13.41 -16.04 18.09
N ILE A 128 -14.38 -15.66 18.92
CA ILE A 128 -15.81 -15.94 18.76
C ILE A 128 -16.55 -14.84 17.99
N LEU A 129 -16.07 -13.59 18.04
CA LEU A 129 -16.62 -12.46 17.28
C LEU A 129 -15.50 -11.77 16.50
N LYS A 130 -15.63 -11.74 15.17
CA LYS A 130 -14.70 -11.06 14.25
C LYS A 130 -15.31 -9.72 13.82
N PRO A 131 -14.53 -8.63 13.75
CA PRO A 131 -15.04 -7.37 13.20
C PRO A 131 -15.33 -7.52 11.70
N PRO A 132 -16.47 -7.01 11.21
CA PRO A 132 -16.75 -6.94 9.77
C PRO A 132 -16.06 -5.73 9.14
N ASP A 133 -15.73 -5.82 7.85
CA ASP A 133 -15.32 -4.66 7.04
C ASP A 133 -16.41 -3.57 7.04
N LYS A 134 -16.02 -2.30 7.05
CA LYS A 134 -16.95 -1.16 7.09
C LYS A 134 -16.59 -0.04 6.12
N ILE A 135 -17.64 0.55 5.56
CA ILE A 135 -17.61 1.79 4.78
C ILE A 135 -18.43 2.82 5.56
N VAL A 136 -17.86 4.00 5.82
CA VAL A 136 -18.46 5.06 6.66
C VAL A 136 -18.09 6.44 6.13
N ALA A 137 -18.86 7.49 6.45
CA ALA A 137 -18.44 8.85 6.14
C ALA A 137 -17.43 9.37 7.16
N GLU A 138 -16.57 10.32 6.77
CA GLU A 138 -15.73 11.10 7.68
C GLU A 138 -16.59 12.05 8.53
N GLY A 139 -16.39 12.01 9.86
CA GLY A 139 -17.21 12.71 10.85
C GLY A 139 -18.21 11.82 11.59
N ASP A 140 -18.48 10.60 11.09
CA ASP A 140 -19.30 9.58 11.77
C ASP A 140 -18.61 8.99 13.00
N MET A 141 -19.37 8.30 13.87
CA MET A 141 -18.83 7.49 14.94
C MET A 141 -18.69 6.03 14.48
N LEU A 142 -17.46 5.57 14.25
CA LEU A 142 -17.20 4.16 13.96
C LEU A 142 -17.22 3.33 15.25
N THR A 143 -17.72 2.11 15.15
CA THR A 143 -17.54 1.07 16.17
C THR A 143 -17.18 -0.26 15.48
N PHE A 144 -16.04 -0.85 15.85
CA PHE A 144 -15.71 -2.25 15.60
C PHE A 144 -15.80 -3.03 16.92
N GLN A 145 -16.24 -4.28 16.85
CA GLN A 145 -16.31 -5.21 17.98
C GLN A 145 -15.56 -6.49 17.65
N CYS A 146 -14.92 -7.08 18.65
CA CYS A 146 -14.13 -8.30 18.55
C CYS A 146 -14.05 -8.96 19.93
N ALA A 147 -14.30 -10.26 20.01
CA ALA A 147 -14.31 -10.98 21.29
C ALA A 147 -13.68 -12.37 21.15
N ALA A 148 -13.02 -12.83 22.22
CA ALA A 148 -12.37 -14.13 22.28
C ALA A 148 -12.63 -14.82 23.63
N THR A 149 -12.79 -16.15 23.60
CA THR A 149 -12.79 -17.02 24.78
C THR A 149 -11.37 -17.48 25.09
N GLY A 150 -11.09 -17.82 26.35
CA GLY A 150 -9.79 -18.35 26.81
C GLY A 150 -9.77 -18.48 28.34
N ASN A 151 -8.90 -19.33 28.88
CA ASN A 151 -8.55 -19.30 30.31
C ASN A 151 -7.02 -19.22 30.49
N PRO A 152 -6.46 -18.15 31.08
CA PRO A 152 -7.13 -16.95 31.61
C PRO A 152 -7.92 -16.16 30.56
N THR A 153 -8.80 -15.26 31.01
CA THR A 153 -9.57 -14.37 30.12
C THR A 153 -8.61 -13.59 29.20
N PRO A 154 -8.80 -13.61 27.87
CA PRO A 154 -7.87 -12.94 26.95
C PRO A 154 -7.89 -11.42 27.09
N LYS A 155 -6.69 -10.81 27.04
CA LYS A 155 -6.56 -9.37 26.80
C LYS A 155 -6.74 -9.09 25.31
N MET A 156 -7.77 -8.34 24.97
CA MET A 156 -8.04 -7.88 23.61
C MET A 156 -7.25 -6.60 23.31
N THR A 157 -6.59 -6.55 22.14
CA THR A 157 -5.76 -5.40 21.71
C THR A 157 -6.02 -5.07 20.24
N TRP A 158 -6.26 -3.79 19.94
CA TRP A 158 -6.46 -3.31 18.57
C TRP A 158 -5.20 -2.65 18.03
N THR A 159 -4.81 -2.98 16.81
CA THR A 159 -3.68 -2.36 16.12
C THR A 159 -4.02 -1.90 14.69
N LYS A 160 -3.35 -0.84 14.25
CA LYS A 160 -3.31 -0.37 12.86
C LYS A 160 -1.87 -0.02 12.51
N ASP A 161 -1.41 -0.38 11.31
CA ASP A 161 -0.07 -0.04 10.80
C ASP A 161 1.08 -0.41 11.77
N GLY A 162 0.91 -1.53 12.49
CA GLY A 162 1.87 -2.03 13.49
C GLY A 162 1.85 -1.34 14.86
N LYS A 163 0.93 -0.40 15.10
CA LYS A 163 0.79 0.34 16.38
C LYS A 163 -0.52 0.01 17.08
N THR A 164 -0.50 -0.11 18.40
CA THR A 164 -1.71 -0.20 19.23
C THR A 164 -2.52 1.10 19.11
N VAL A 165 -3.84 0.96 18.91
CA VAL A 165 -4.80 2.08 18.80
C VAL A 165 -5.87 2.05 19.90
N ALA A 166 -6.16 0.87 20.47
CA ALA A 166 -7.02 0.69 21.65
C ALA A 166 -6.77 -0.67 22.31
N GLU A 167 -7.33 -0.87 23.50
CA GLU A 167 -7.42 -2.15 24.19
C GLU A 167 -8.89 -2.45 24.55
N GLY A 168 -9.22 -3.73 24.76
CA GLY A 168 -10.59 -4.20 25.02
C GLY A 168 -11.40 -4.53 23.76
N ASP A 169 -12.59 -5.10 23.97
CA ASP A 169 -13.40 -5.78 22.96
C ASP A 169 -14.02 -4.85 21.89
N THR A 170 -14.01 -3.54 22.14
CA THR A 170 -14.64 -2.52 21.29
C THR A 170 -13.66 -1.40 20.96
N LEU A 171 -13.43 -1.17 19.67
CA LEU A 171 -12.71 -0.01 19.16
C LEU A 171 -13.74 0.98 18.59
N SER A 172 -13.81 2.18 19.16
CA SER A 172 -14.73 3.22 18.70
C SER A 172 -14.06 4.59 18.68
N PHE A 173 -14.25 5.33 17.59
CA PHE A 173 -13.67 6.65 17.36
C PHE A 173 -14.44 7.42 16.29
N ARG A 174 -14.29 8.75 16.29
CA ARG A 174 -14.83 9.60 15.23
C ARG A 174 -13.93 9.54 13.99
N THR A 175 -14.54 9.29 12.84
CA THR A 175 -13.85 8.94 11.59
C THR A 175 -13.19 10.13 10.90
N ASN A 176 -12.04 9.88 10.29
CA ASN A 176 -11.26 10.80 9.46
C ASN A 176 -10.67 10.03 8.27
N ARG A 177 -10.53 10.65 7.10
CA ARG A 177 -10.04 9.99 5.87
C ARG A 177 -8.64 9.37 5.99
N THR A 178 -7.80 9.86 6.91
CA THR A 178 -6.48 9.27 7.21
C THR A 178 -6.55 7.94 7.98
N GLN A 179 -7.71 7.61 8.56
CA GLN A 179 -7.90 6.39 9.36
C GLN A 179 -8.25 5.18 8.50
N SER A 180 -8.67 5.33 7.24
CA SER A 180 -8.89 4.23 6.28
C SER A 180 -7.71 3.25 6.24
N GLY A 181 -8.00 1.97 6.01
CA GLY A 181 -7.00 0.89 5.99
C GLY A 181 -7.41 -0.33 6.81
N LYS A 182 -6.45 -1.24 7.05
CA LYS A 182 -6.70 -2.52 7.71
C LYS A 182 -6.41 -2.46 9.21
N TYR A 183 -7.44 -2.69 10.02
CA TYR A 183 -7.36 -2.82 11.47
C TYR A 183 -7.25 -4.31 11.85
N TRP A 184 -6.49 -4.59 12.91
CA TRP A 184 -6.35 -5.92 13.48
C TRP A 184 -6.79 -5.93 14.94
N CYS A 185 -7.50 -6.98 15.32
CA CYS A 185 -7.82 -7.33 16.70
C CYS A 185 -7.03 -8.58 17.08
N SER A 186 -6.28 -8.53 18.18
CA SER A 186 -5.49 -9.64 18.71
C SER A 186 -5.94 -10.02 20.12
N ALA A 187 -5.88 -11.32 20.44
CA ALA A 187 -6.22 -11.87 21.75
C ALA A 187 -5.04 -12.69 22.32
N GLU A 188 -4.66 -12.41 23.56
CA GLU A 188 -3.57 -13.09 24.28
C GLU A 188 -3.92 -13.30 25.76
N ASN A 189 -3.61 -14.47 26.33
CA ASN A 189 -3.81 -14.78 27.76
C ASN A 189 -2.56 -15.44 28.42
N GLY A 190 -1.40 -15.39 27.76
CA GLY A 190 -0.17 -16.07 28.19
C GLY A 190 -0.07 -17.55 27.80
N VAL A 191 -1.18 -18.20 27.40
CA VAL A 191 -1.16 -19.52 26.75
C VAL A 191 -1.02 -19.34 25.24
N LYS A 192 -0.23 -20.20 24.58
CA LYS A 192 0.04 -20.12 23.13
C LYS A 192 -0.81 -21.13 22.35
N PRO A 193 -1.20 -20.83 21.10
CA PRO A 193 -0.92 -19.61 20.35
C PRO A 193 -1.82 -18.43 20.75
N SER A 194 -1.33 -17.20 20.55
CA SER A 194 -2.21 -16.02 20.45
C SER A 194 -2.88 -15.99 19.06
N VAL A 195 -4.07 -15.41 18.98
CA VAL A 195 -4.89 -15.37 17.74
C VAL A 195 -5.26 -13.95 17.37
N ASN A 196 -5.55 -13.72 16.08
CA ASN A 196 -6.00 -12.42 15.60
C ASN A 196 -7.09 -12.54 14.51
N ALA A 197 -7.80 -11.43 14.31
CA ALA A 197 -8.76 -11.18 13.25
C ALA A 197 -8.56 -9.75 12.72
N SER A 198 -9.22 -9.40 11.62
CA SER A 198 -9.00 -8.10 10.97
C SER A 198 -10.21 -7.63 10.17
N ALA A 199 -10.39 -6.31 10.11
CA ALA A 199 -11.38 -5.64 9.27
C ALA A 199 -10.74 -4.49 8.49
N ASN A 200 -11.23 -4.24 7.28
CA ASN A 200 -10.89 -3.07 6.48
C ASN A 200 -11.89 -1.93 6.74
N LEU A 201 -11.37 -0.70 6.73
CA LEU A 201 -12.14 0.54 6.86
C LEU A 201 -11.95 1.42 5.61
N ASP A 202 -13.03 1.74 4.91
CA ASP A 202 -13.08 2.82 3.91
C ASP A 202 -13.83 4.02 4.51
N VAL A 203 -13.08 5.01 5.00
CA VAL A 203 -13.65 6.31 5.39
C VAL A 203 -13.78 7.16 4.13
N GLN A 204 -15.01 7.26 3.65
CA GLN A 204 -15.38 8.11 2.53
C GLN A 204 -15.48 9.58 2.99
N SER A 205 -15.54 10.52 2.05
CA SER A 205 -15.85 11.91 2.40
C SER A 205 -17.23 11.97 3.07
N PRO A 206 -17.51 12.90 4.00
CA PRO A 206 -18.90 13.29 4.23
C PRO A 206 -19.54 13.63 2.89
N ALA A 207 -20.79 13.21 2.72
CA ALA A 207 -21.59 13.63 1.58
C ALA A 207 -21.95 15.11 1.74
N THR A 208 -21.01 15.99 1.42
CA THR A 208 -21.32 17.35 0.95
C THR A 208 -22.42 17.20 -0.09
N SER A 209 -23.48 18.02 0.05
CA SER A 209 -24.69 18.01 -0.78
C SER A 209 -24.40 17.63 -2.23
N PRO A 210 -25.24 16.78 -2.87
CA PRO A 210 -24.96 16.21 -4.19
C PRO A 210 -24.45 17.31 -5.13
N PRO A 211 -23.29 17.09 -5.77
CA PRO A 211 -22.58 18.15 -6.45
C PRO A 211 -23.52 18.71 -7.50
N LYS A 212 -23.65 20.03 -7.54
CA LYS A 212 -24.45 20.70 -8.55
C LYS A 212 -23.94 20.18 -9.90
N PRO A 213 -24.75 19.44 -10.69
CA PRO A 213 -24.28 18.88 -11.94
C PRO A 213 -23.74 20.02 -12.81
N CYS A 214 -22.75 19.73 -13.67
CA CYS A 214 -22.28 20.74 -14.61
C CYS A 214 -23.51 21.30 -15.35
N LYS A 215 -23.69 22.62 -15.27
CA LYS A 215 -24.86 23.34 -15.80
C LYS A 215 -25.09 23.01 -17.28
N GLU A 216 -23.98 22.88 -18.01
CA GLU A 216 -23.92 22.34 -19.36
C GLU A 216 -23.27 20.94 -19.36
N HIS A 217 -23.71 20.09 -20.29
CA HIS A 217 -23.04 18.82 -20.58
C HIS A 217 -21.68 19.03 -21.23
N LEU A 218 -20.66 18.27 -20.80
CA LEU A 218 -19.28 18.43 -21.27
C LEU A 218 -18.85 17.30 -22.22
N ASP A 219 -17.78 17.54 -22.97
CA ASP A 219 -17.01 16.49 -23.65
C ASP A 219 -15.65 16.38 -22.95
N ILE A 220 -15.51 15.34 -22.11
CA ILE A 220 -14.38 15.21 -21.18
C ILE A 220 -13.45 14.06 -21.53
N ALA A 221 -12.24 14.39 -21.95
CA ALA A 221 -11.17 13.40 -22.12
C ALA A 221 -10.37 13.22 -20.83
N VAL A 222 -9.95 11.99 -20.54
CA VAL A 222 -8.99 11.70 -19.49
C VAL A 222 -7.76 11.01 -20.07
N ILE A 223 -6.62 11.72 -20.01
CA ILE A 223 -5.29 11.16 -20.25
C ILE A 223 -4.79 10.53 -18.94
N ILE A 224 -4.36 9.27 -19.02
CA ILE A 224 -3.88 8.48 -17.89
C ILE A 224 -2.44 8.04 -18.14
N ASP A 225 -1.53 8.44 -17.25
CA ASP A 225 -0.20 7.86 -17.16
C ASP A 225 -0.30 6.38 -16.75
N SER A 226 0.16 5.49 -17.64
CA SER A 226 0.15 4.05 -17.46
C SER A 226 1.57 3.47 -17.43
N SER A 227 2.57 4.31 -17.13
CA SER A 227 3.99 3.97 -17.05
C SER A 227 4.37 3.11 -15.82
N ASP A 228 5.63 2.68 -15.75
CA ASP A 228 6.23 2.00 -14.59
C ASP A 228 6.30 2.89 -13.33
N ARG A 229 5.95 4.18 -13.44
CA ARG A 229 5.91 5.12 -12.31
C ARG A 229 4.67 4.95 -11.43
N ILE A 230 3.66 4.24 -11.92
CA ILE A 230 2.47 3.85 -11.15
C ILE A 230 2.52 2.34 -10.95
N SER A 231 2.48 1.89 -9.69
CA SER A 231 2.44 0.46 -9.35
C SER A 231 1.12 -0.17 -9.77
N PRO A 232 1.02 -1.50 -9.94
CA PRO A 232 -0.23 -2.15 -10.35
C PRO A 232 -1.42 -1.82 -9.44
N ALA A 233 -1.23 -1.92 -8.12
CA ALA A 233 -2.24 -1.54 -7.14
C ALA A 233 -2.57 -0.03 -7.17
N GLY A 234 -1.61 0.83 -7.54
CA GLY A 234 -1.87 2.23 -7.84
C GLY A 234 -2.76 2.40 -9.08
N TYR A 235 -2.50 1.63 -10.14
CA TYR A 235 -3.28 1.67 -11.37
C TYR A 235 -4.73 1.19 -11.16
N ASP A 236 -4.94 0.19 -10.30
CA ASP A 236 -6.28 -0.24 -9.87
C ASP A 236 -7.05 0.90 -9.16
N LEU A 237 -6.36 1.69 -8.33
CA LEU A 237 -6.95 2.90 -7.71
C LEU A 237 -7.26 4.00 -8.74
N VAL A 238 -6.49 4.12 -9.83
CA VAL A 238 -6.85 5.01 -10.96
C VAL A 238 -8.13 4.53 -11.65
N ARG A 239 -8.28 3.22 -11.93
CA ARG A 239 -9.54 2.69 -12.49
C ARG A 239 -10.74 2.99 -11.58
N GLN A 240 -10.61 2.78 -10.28
CA GLN A 240 -11.66 3.10 -9.30
C GLN A 240 -11.99 4.61 -9.27
N TYR A 241 -10.97 5.48 -9.36
CA TYR A 241 -11.16 6.92 -9.46
C TYR A 241 -11.94 7.32 -10.71
N LEU A 242 -11.63 6.73 -11.88
CA LEU A 242 -12.33 6.99 -13.15
C LEU A 242 -13.81 6.55 -13.09
N ILE A 243 -14.12 5.42 -12.46
CA ILE A 243 -15.50 4.95 -12.24
C ILE A 243 -16.28 5.98 -11.41
N ARG A 244 -15.70 6.43 -10.28
CA ARG A 244 -16.30 7.44 -9.40
C ARG A 244 -16.46 8.80 -10.11
N LEU A 245 -15.51 9.18 -10.97
CA LEU A 245 -15.59 10.39 -11.79
C LEU A 245 -16.71 10.31 -12.84
N ALA A 246 -16.86 9.18 -13.54
CA ALA A 246 -17.91 8.99 -14.53
C ALA A 246 -19.33 9.02 -13.92
N ASP A 247 -19.50 8.45 -12.72
CA ASP A 247 -20.77 8.56 -11.97
C ASP A 247 -21.09 10.01 -11.61
N ARG A 248 -20.12 10.76 -11.05
CA ARG A 248 -20.35 12.15 -10.60
C ARG A 248 -20.58 13.13 -11.76
N LEU A 249 -19.97 12.90 -12.93
CA LEU A 249 -20.16 13.69 -14.14
C LEU A 249 -21.37 13.26 -15.00
N GLN A 250 -22.12 12.23 -14.57
CA GLN A 250 -23.36 11.75 -15.19
C GLN A 250 -23.19 11.37 -16.67
N ILE A 251 -22.13 10.60 -16.98
CA ILE A 251 -21.78 10.20 -18.35
C ILE A 251 -22.94 9.42 -19.00
N SER A 252 -23.44 9.95 -20.12
CA SER A 252 -24.60 9.40 -20.83
C SER A 252 -24.66 9.94 -22.27
N GLY A 253 -25.32 9.21 -23.18
CA GLY A 253 -25.39 9.58 -24.61
C GLY A 253 -26.05 10.93 -24.89
N ALA A 254 -27.01 11.36 -24.07
CA ALA A 254 -27.57 12.72 -24.15
C ALA A 254 -26.79 13.74 -23.30
N GLY A 255 -26.19 13.28 -22.18
CA GLY A 255 -25.49 14.10 -21.21
C GLY A 255 -24.02 14.33 -21.55
N THR A 256 -23.16 14.28 -20.54
CA THR A 256 -21.70 14.38 -20.66
C THR A 256 -21.12 13.18 -21.41
N HIS A 257 -20.20 13.39 -22.36
CA HIS A 257 -19.47 12.31 -23.05
C HIS A 257 -18.05 12.17 -22.50
N MET A 258 -17.52 10.95 -22.42
CA MET A 258 -16.18 10.67 -21.89
C MET A 258 -15.28 9.97 -22.93
N ALA A 259 -14.09 10.52 -23.12
CA ALA A 259 -13.01 9.87 -23.85
C ALA A 259 -11.87 9.44 -22.91
N ILE A 260 -11.16 8.37 -23.25
CA ILE A 260 -10.13 7.76 -22.39
C ILE A 260 -8.89 7.46 -23.25
N LEU A 261 -7.74 7.96 -22.80
CA LEU A 261 -6.46 7.86 -23.51
C LEU A 261 -5.38 7.39 -22.53
N LEU A 262 -4.74 6.25 -22.81
CA LEU A 262 -3.63 5.72 -22.01
C LEU A 262 -2.30 6.08 -22.66
N TYR A 263 -1.28 6.37 -21.84
CA TYR A 263 0.07 6.58 -22.36
C TYR A 263 1.17 5.96 -21.50
N SER A 264 2.25 5.53 -22.16
CA SER A 264 3.52 5.19 -21.53
C SER A 264 4.70 5.56 -22.46
N TRP A 265 5.26 4.60 -23.20
CA TRP A 265 6.17 4.86 -24.33
C TRP A 265 5.42 5.36 -25.57
N GLU A 266 4.22 4.84 -25.78
CA GLU A 266 3.28 5.27 -26.81
C GLU A 266 2.06 5.95 -26.16
N ALA A 267 1.12 6.43 -26.97
CA ALA A 267 -0.18 6.89 -26.50
C ALA A 267 -1.27 6.29 -27.39
N HIS A 268 -2.36 5.85 -26.79
CA HIS A 268 -3.47 5.15 -27.46
C HIS A 268 -4.82 5.62 -26.92
N THR A 269 -5.77 5.88 -27.82
CA THR A 269 -7.16 6.16 -27.48
C THR A 269 -7.89 4.84 -27.23
N TRP A 270 -8.43 4.64 -26.02
CA TRP A 270 -9.18 3.44 -25.62
C TRP A 270 -10.69 3.65 -25.63
N HIS A 271 -11.12 4.90 -25.51
CA HIS A 271 -12.52 5.32 -25.64
C HIS A 271 -12.58 6.68 -26.34
N ARG A 272 -13.42 6.85 -27.36
CA ARG A 272 -13.69 8.11 -28.06
C ARG A 272 -15.06 8.67 -27.67
N PHE A 273 -15.32 9.95 -27.95
CA PHE A 273 -16.65 10.53 -27.80
C PHE A 273 -17.67 9.89 -28.75
N SER A 274 -17.24 9.47 -29.95
CA SER A 274 -18.07 8.72 -30.91
C SER A 274 -18.33 7.24 -30.56
N ASP A 275 -17.77 6.71 -29.47
CA ASP A 275 -18.14 5.38 -28.95
C ASP A 275 -19.47 5.42 -28.15
N ASN A 276 -19.96 4.25 -27.71
CA ASN A 276 -21.12 4.14 -26.82
C ASN A 276 -20.91 4.84 -25.46
N GLN A 277 -21.52 6.01 -25.28
CA GLN A 277 -21.44 6.86 -24.09
C GLN A 277 -22.36 6.47 -22.92
N THR A 278 -22.89 5.23 -22.87
CA THR A 278 -23.63 4.79 -21.68
C THR A 278 -22.70 4.55 -20.51
N ILE A 279 -23.11 4.94 -19.29
CA ILE A 279 -22.31 4.77 -18.06
C ILE A 279 -21.84 3.32 -17.84
N SER A 280 -22.64 2.33 -18.26
CA SER A 280 -22.28 0.91 -18.24
C SER A 280 -21.17 0.56 -19.23
N ALA A 281 -21.24 1.04 -20.48
CA ALA A 281 -20.18 0.85 -21.48
C ALA A 281 -18.87 1.54 -21.06
N VAL A 282 -18.96 2.77 -20.56
CA VAL A 282 -17.80 3.55 -20.06
C VAL A 282 -17.14 2.82 -18.89
N LYS A 283 -17.91 2.38 -17.88
CA LYS A 283 -17.39 1.59 -16.74
C LYS A 283 -16.79 0.25 -17.19
N SER A 284 -17.43 -0.45 -18.12
CA SER A 284 -16.90 -1.70 -18.68
C SER A 284 -15.55 -1.45 -19.38
N LYS A 285 -15.44 -0.38 -20.15
CA LYS A 285 -14.18 0.04 -20.79
C LYS A 285 -13.12 0.36 -19.74
N VAL A 286 -13.44 1.17 -18.72
CA VAL A 286 -12.52 1.51 -17.62
C VAL A 286 -11.97 0.25 -16.93
N ASN A 287 -12.83 -0.73 -16.62
CA ASN A 287 -12.41 -2.00 -16.02
C ASN A 287 -11.44 -2.80 -16.92
N SER A 288 -11.59 -2.72 -18.24
CA SER A 288 -10.73 -3.41 -19.21
C SER A 288 -9.39 -2.71 -19.53
N LEU A 289 -9.16 -1.47 -19.06
CA LEU A 289 -7.96 -0.69 -19.41
C LEU A 289 -6.66 -1.42 -18.98
N PRO A 290 -5.72 -1.73 -19.89
CA PRO A 290 -4.47 -2.40 -19.54
C PRO A 290 -3.49 -1.47 -18.81
N HIS A 291 -2.64 -2.02 -17.95
CA HIS A 291 -1.48 -1.29 -17.39
C HIS A 291 -0.28 -1.46 -18.34
N SER A 292 -0.14 -0.56 -19.31
CA SER A 292 0.79 -0.67 -20.44
C SER A 292 2.28 -0.73 -20.07
N ARG A 293 2.68 -0.11 -18.95
CA ARG A 293 4.05 -0.05 -18.42
C ARG A 293 5.09 0.61 -19.34
N GLY A 294 6.32 0.77 -18.87
CA GLY A 294 7.38 1.49 -19.57
C GLY A 294 7.53 2.97 -19.19
N GLY A 295 7.99 3.79 -20.14
CA GLY A 295 8.29 5.21 -19.95
C GLY A 295 7.06 6.12 -19.82
N SER A 296 7.26 7.45 -19.71
CA SER A 296 6.18 8.44 -19.61
C SER A 296 6.35 9.55 -20.67
N ARG A 297 5.58 9.42 -21.76
CA ARG A 297 5.52 10.29 -22.95
C ARG A 297 4.25 11.14 -23.00
N THR A 298 4.11 12.04 -22.03
CA THR A 298 2.97 12.97 -21.92
C THR A 298 2.84 13.85 -23.16
N ASP A 299 3.96 14.16 -23.84
CA ASP A 299 3.96 14.88 -25.11
C ASP A 299 3.16 14.17 -26.20
N ARG A 300 3.28 12.84 -26.30
CA ARG A 300 2.59 12.02 -27.30
C ARG A 300 1.11 11.85 -26.95
N ALA A 301 0.77 11.85 -25.66
CA ALA A 301 -0.62 11.80 -25.20
C ALA A 301 -1.39 13.10 -25.53
N LEU A 302 -0.80 14.25 -25.25
CA LEU A 302 -1.37 15.56 -25.58
C LEU A 302 -1.49 15.76 -27.10
N GLU A 303 -0.46 15.38 -27.84
CA GLU A 303 -0.46 15.42 -29.31
C GLU A 303 -1.54 14.50 -29.91
N LEU A 304 -1.77 13.31 -29.35
CA LEU A 304 -2.83 12.40 -29.80
C LEU A 304 -4.23 12.94 -29.46
N ALA A 305 -4.46 13.50 -28.27
CA ALA A 305 -5.76 14.08 -27.91
C ALA A 305 -6.18 15.20 -28.88
N ALA A 306 -5.24 16.03 -29.33
CA ALA A 306 -5.50 17.08 -30.33
C ALA A 306 -5.69 16.54 -31.78
N GLN A 307 -5.38 15.27 -32.04
CA GLN A 307 -5.45 14.61 -33.35
C GLN A 307 -6.59 13.58 -33.45
N ASP A 308 -7.12 13.09 -32.33
CA ASP A 308 -8.04 11.94 -32.29
C ASP A 308 -9.31 12.20 -31.45
N LEU A 309 -9.30 13.25 -30.60
CA LEU A 309 -10.41 13.57 -29.68
C LEU A 309 -11.00 14.96 -29.91
N PHE A 310 -10.19 16.02 -30.00
CA PHE A 310 -10.68 17.41 -29.98
C PHE A 310 -10.55 18.18 -31.31
N GLY A 311 -11.66 18.81 -31.72
CA GLY A 311 -11.79 19.71 -32.85
C GLY A 311 -12.15 19.05 -34.18
N TRP A 312 -12.57 17.78 -34.18
CA TRP A 312 -12.78 16.96 -35.39
C TRP A 312 -14.23 16.45 -35.48
N GLU A 313 -14.84 16.53 -36.66
CA GLU A 313 -16.25 16.12 -36.89
C GLU A 313 -16.47 14.60 -36.70
N ASP A 314 -15.42 13.78 -36.84
CA ASP A 314 -15.44 12.31 -36.73
C ASP A 314 -14.96 11.75 -35.36
N SER A 315 -14.41 12.59 -34.47
CA SER A 315 -14.04 12.15 -33.11
C SER A 315 -15.22 12.00 -32.14
N GLY A 316 -16.35 12.62 -32.50
CA GLY A 316 -17.54 12.77 -31.64
C GLY A 316 -17.54 14.03 -30.75
N ASP A 317 -16.52 14.90 -30.85
CA ASP A 317 -16.51 16.22 -30.21
C ASP A 317 -17.70 17.07 -30.69
N ARG A 318 -18.57 17.42 -29.76
CA ARG A 318 -19.80 18.18 -30.00
C ARG A 318 -19.47 19.66 -30.03
N PRO A 319 -19.56 20.33 -31.19
CA PRO A 319 -19.05 21.69 -31.39
C PRO A 319 -19.65 22.78 -30.49
N ASP A 320 -20.73 22.48 -29.77
CA ASP A 320 -21.44 23.34 -28.81
C ASP A 320 -21.17 22.99 -27.34
N LYS A 321 -20.42 21.92 -27.01
CA LYS A 321 -20.15 21.51 -25.63
C LYS A 321 -18.75 21.93 -25.14
N PRO A 322 -18.55 22.17 -23.82
CA PRO A 322 -17.25 22.54 -23.30
C PRO A 322 -16.28 21.35 -23.30
N ASN A 323 -15.21 21.47 -24.08
CA ASN A 323 -14.14 20.49 -24.14
C ASN A 323 -13.23 20.59 -22.91
N VAL A 324 -13.15 19.51 -22.14
CA VAL A 324 -12.33 19.41 -20.93
C VAL A 324 -11.36 18.25 -21.05
N LEU A 325 -10.11 18.46 -20.64
CA LEU A 325 -9.07 17.43 -20.64
C LEU A 325 -8.43 17.32 -19.25
N ILE A 326 -8.68 16.20 -18.57
CA ILE A 326 -7.99 15.84 -17.33
C ILE A 326 -6.74 15.05 -17.68
N VAL A 327 -5.60 15.44 -17.14
CA VAL A 327 -4.30 14.75 -17.33
C VAL A 327 -3.83 14.22 -15.98
N LEU A 328 -4.00 12.92 -15.77
CA LEU A 328 -3.55 12.19 -14.58
C LEU A 328 -2.10 11.74 -14.81
N THR A 329 -1.14 12.30 -14.05
CA THR A 329 0.28 12.04 -14.29
C THR A 329 1.12 12.10 -13.01
N HIS A 330 2.23 11.37 -12.98
CA HIS A 330 3.24 11.51 -11.93
C HIS A 330 4.21 12.70 -12.18
N GLY A 331 4.09 13.37 -13.33
CA GLY A 331 4.72 14.66 -13.61
C GLY A 331 6.24 14.68 -13.80
N THR A 332 6.91 13.53 -14.01
CA THR A 332 8.24 13.53 -14.67
C THR A 332 8.13 13.03 -16.11
N THR A 333 8.37 13.94 -17.05
CA THR A 333 8.50 13.61 -18.47
C THR A 333 9.85 12.96 -18.75
N TYR A 334 9.85 11.89 -19.56
CA TYR A 334 11.07 11.30 -20.13
C TYR A 334 11.83 12.31 -21.00
N GLU A 335 13.17 12.22 -21.05
CA GLU A 335 14.05 13.20 -21.73
C GLU A 335 13.72 13.40 -23.23
N GLY A 336 13.24 12.35 -23.90
CA GLY A 336 12.78 12.39 -25.30
C GLY A 336 11.37 12.96 -25.54
N ASN A 337 10.73 13.64 -24.58
CA ASN A 337 9.46 14.35 -24.81
C ASN A 337 9.69 15.59 -25.70
N LYS A 338 8.81 15.83 -26.68
CA LYS A 338 8.70 17.12 -27.38
C LYS A 338 8.40 18.23 -26.34
N PRO A 339 8.92 19.45 -26.49
CA PRO A 339 8.57 20.56 -25.60
C PRO A 339 7.06 20.80 -25.58
N LEU A 340 6.48 20.94 -24.38
CA LEU A 340 5.02 21.10 -24.22
C LEU A 340 4.46 22.30 -25.01
N ALA A 341 5.24 23.39 -25.12
CA ALA A 341 4.92 24.55 -25.95
C ALA A 341 4.74 24.26 -27.46
N ARG A 342 5.07 23.05 -27.94
CA ARG A 342 4.80 22.60 -29.32
C ARG A 342 3.55 21.72 -29.44
N VAL A 343 3.17 20.99 -28.38
CA VAL A 343 2.08 19.99 -28.42
C VAL A 343 0.79 20.47 -27.74
N VAL A 344 0.87 21.50 -26.90
CA VAL A 344 -0.29 22.11 -26.22
C VAL A 344 -1.07 23.12 -27.09
N PRO A 345 -0.47 23.97 -27.95
CA PRO A 345 -1.22 24.96 -28.72
C PRO A 345 -2.39 24.43 -29.58
N PRO A 346 -2.32 23.22 -30.19
CA PRO A 346 -3.48 22.63 -30.88
C PRO A 346 -4.71 22.39 -29.98
N LEU A 347 -4.50 22.19 -28.67
CA LEU A 347 -5.56 22.08 -27.65
C LEU A 347 -6.10 23.46 -27.25
N ASP A 348 -5.24 24.49 -27.21
CA ASP A 348 -5.68 25.89 -27.01
C ASP A 348 -6.52 26.39 -28.20
N GLU A 349 -6.14 26.04 -29.44
CA GLU A 349 -6.93 26.33 -30.65
C GLU A 349 -8.30 25.63 -30.66
N ALA A 350 -8.37 24.40 -30.13
CA ALA A 350 -9.61 23.67 -29.92
C ALA A 350 -10.38 24.13 -28.65
N LYS A 351 -9.87 25.15 -27.94
CA LYS A 351 -10.45 25.73 -26.71
C LYS A 351 -10.68 24.69 -25.61
N VAL A 352 -9.76 23.72 -25.48
CA VAL A 352 -9.82 22.64 -24.49
C VAL A 352 -9.31 23.15 -23.13
N ARG A 353 -10.16 23.11 -22.11
CA ARG A 353 -9.82 23.43 -20.71
C ARG A 353 -9.06 22.25 -20.10
N ARG A 354 -7.81 22.48 -19.66
CA ARG A 354 -6.90 21.42 -19.20
C ARG A 354 -6.69 21.46 -17.69
N ILE A 355 -6.93 20.32 -17.05
CA ILE A 355 -6.71 20.08 -15.61
C ILE A 355 -5.54 19.12 -15.46
N ALA A 356 -4.47 19.53 -14.79
CA ALA A 356 -3.31 18.68 -14.53
C ALA A 356 -3.37 18.13 -13.10
N VAL A 357 -3.42 16.82 -12.94
CA VAL A 357 -3.43 16.14 -11.62
C VAL A 357 -2.10 15.42 -11.43
N GLY A 358 -1.23 16.03 -10.61
CA GLY A 358 0.07 15.48 -10.22
C GLY A 358 -0.05 14.53 -9.04
N ALA A 359 0.39 13.27 -9.19
CA ALA A 359 0.38 12.26 -8.13
C ALA A 359 1.77 11.68 -7.84
N GLY A 360 2.22 11.76 -6.58
CA GLY A 360 3.52 11.23 -6.15
C GLY A 360 4.63 12.28 -6.02
N TYR A 361 5.63 11.99 -5.20
CA TYR A 361 6.75 12.91 -4.85
C TYR A 361 7.69 13.33 -6.01
N GLY A 362 7.36 13.02 -7.26
CA GLY A 362 8.23 13.24 -8.42
C GLY A 362 7.89 14.46 -9.28
N PHE A 363 6.66 14.99 -9.25
CA PHE A 363 6.23 15.97 -10.25
C PHE A 363 7.01 17.29 -10.17
N ARG A 364 7.30 17.87 -11.35
CA ARG A 364 7.80 19.25 -11.45
C ARG A 364 6.62 20.19 -11.62
N ASP A 365 6.38 21.04 -10.62
CA ASP A 365 5.32 22.08 -10.62
C ASP A 365 5.25 22.88 -11.92
N HIS A 366 6.41 23.30 -12.42
CA HIS A 366 6.57 24.05 -13.67
C HIS A 366 6.17 23.26 -14.93
N GLU A 367 6.16 21.93 -14.90
CA GLU A 367 5.68 21.11 -16.02
C GLU A 367 4.17 20.85 -15.92
N LEU A 368 3.63 20.62 -14.73
CA LEU A 368 2.17 20.57 -14.53
C LEU A 368 1.49 21.88 -14.95
N GLY A 369 2.10 23.03 -14.61
CA GLY A 369 1.63 24.35 -15.01
C GLY A 369 1.67 24.65 -16.51
N LYS A 370 2.38 23.85 -17.32
CA LYS A 370 2.32 23.91 -18.80
C LYS A 370 1.25 23.01 -19.40
N ILE A 371 0.85 21.96 -18.67
CA ILE A 371 -0.19 21.03 -19.10
C ILE A 371 -1.56 21.65 -18.84
N ALA A 372 -1.76 22.21 -17.64
CA ALA A 372 -2.98 22.91 -17.27
C ALA A 372 -3.22 24.19 -18.11
N SER A 373 -4.47 24.66 -18.19
CA SER A 373 -4.79 25.94 -18.87
C SER A 373 -4.38 27.16 -18.04
N ASN A 374 -4.31 27.03 -16.71
CA ASN A 374 -3.74 28.01 -15.78
C ASN A 374 -3.26 27.26 -14.52
N SER A 375 -2.41 27.89 -13.72
CA SER A 375 -1.94 27.45 -12.40
C SER A 375 -3.07 27.00 -11.44
N SER A 376 -4.26 27.62 -11.52
CA SER A 376 -5.45 27.22 -10.75
C SER A 376 -5.99 25.84 -11.10
N TYR A 377 -5.75 25.34 -12.32
CA TYR A 377 -6.16 24.01 -12.78
C TYR A 377 -5.07 22.93 -12.54
N VAL A 378 -4.09 23.22 -11.66
CA VAL A 378 -3.08 22.24 -11.20
C VAL A 378 -3.47 21.70 -9.83
N LEU A 379 -3.81 20.41 -9.77
CA LEU A 379 -4.06 19.68 -8.52
C LEU A 379 -2.88 18.76 -8.20
N LYS A 380 -2.61 18.58 -6.90
CA LYS A 380 -1.47 17.81 -6.39
C LYS A 380 -1.93 16.87 -5.27
N VAL A 381 -1.38 15.66 -5.27
CA VAL A 381 -1.55 14.64 -4.21
C VAL A 381 -0.23 13.89 -3.97
N PHE A 382 0.05 13.48 -2.73
CA PHE A 382 1.29 12.80 -2.37
C PHE A 382 1.36 11.35 -2.89
N GLY A 383 0.21 10.75 -3.21
CA GLY A 383 0.12 9.43 -3.83
C GLY A 383 -1.21 9.19 -4.54
N VAL A 384 -1.28 8.12 -5.33
CA VAL A 384 -2.48 7.78 -6.12
C VAL A 384 -3.67 7.41 -5.23
N ASN A 385 -3.41 6.86 -4.04
CA ASN A 385 -4.38 6.63 -2.97
C ASN A 385 -5.14 7.90 -2.53
N GLU A 386 -4.50 9.07 -2.62
CA GLU A 386 -5.11 10.35 -2.24
C GLU A 386 -5.95 10.97 -3.37
N MET A 387 -5.95 10.45 -4.60
CA MET A 387 -6.70 11.04 -5.72
C MET A 387 -8.21 11.10 -5.43
N SER A 388 -8.75 10.11 -4.71
CA SER A 388 -10.14 10.12 -4.22
C SER A 388 -10.47 11.31 -3.30
N SER A 389 -9.48 11.98 -2.71
CA SER A 389 -9.69 13.21 -1.93
C SER A 389 -9.96 14.44 -2.79
N LYS A 390 -9.50 14.43 -4.06
CA LYS A 390 -9.58 15.57 -5.00
C LYS A 390 -10.67 15.43 -6.05
N LEU A 391 -11.50 14.40 -5.98
CA LEU A 391 -12.59 14.15 -6.94
C LEU A 391 -13.48 15.39 -7.14
N GLU A 392 -13.93 16.00 -6.05
CA GLU A 392 -14.77 17.21 -6.10
C GLU A 392 -14.00 18.45 -6.59
N ASN A 393 -12.70 18.55 -6.33
CA ASN A 393 -11.88 19.62 -6.92
C ASN A 393 -11.76 19.46 -8.44
N VAL A 394 -11.61 18.24 -8.95
CA VAL A 394 -11.57 17.96 -10.39
C VAL A 394 -12.94 18.23 -11.03
N ILE A 395 -14.04 17.84 -10.38
CA ILE A 395 -15.40 18.11 -10.87
C ILE A 395 -15.67 19.61 -10.93
N ASN A 396 -15.36 20.37 -9.87
CA ASN A 396 -15.59 21.82 -9.84
C ASN A 396 -14.75 22.56 -10.89
N LEU A 397 -13.51 22.13 -11.15
CA LEU A 397 -12.66 22.68 -12.22
C LEU A 397 -13.15 22.26 -13.63
N ALA A 398 -13.79 21.09 -13.76
CA ALA A 398 -14.38 20.64 -15.02
C ALA A 398 -15.68 21.39 -15.33
N CYS A 399 -16.58 21.56 -14.36
CA CYS A 399 -17.85 22.26 -14.48
C CYS A 399 -17.75 23.80 -14.44
N ASP A 400 -16.55 24.37 -14.25
CA ASP A 400 -16.30 25.81 -14.05
C ASP A 400 -17.01 26.69 -15.12
N GLU A 401 -17.68 27.76 -14.70
CA GLU A 401 -18.64 28.53 -15.52
C GLU A 401 -17.96 29.59 -16.44
N GLN A 402 -16.77 29.29 -16.98
CA GLN A 402 -16.26 30.03 -18.15
C GLN A 402 -17.00 29.54 -19.41
N ASP A 403 -18.00 30.32 -19.81
CA ASP A 403 -19.12 29.91 -20.66
C ASP A 403 -18.75 29.45 -22.08
N ILE A 404 -19.61 28.58 -22.63
CA ILE A 404 -19.93 28.65 -24.06
C ILE A 404 -21.12 29.59 -24.20
N GLY A 405 -20.83 30.89 -24.30
CA GLY A 405 -21.83 31.88 -24.67
C GLY A 405 -22.47 31.50 -26.02
N ASN A 406 -23.78 31.66 -26.14
CA ASN A 406 -24.60 31.12 -27.23
C ASN A 406 -24.06 31.51 -28.62
N CYS A 407 -23.30 30.61 -29.25
CA CYS A 407 -22.55 30.91 -30.47
C CYS A 407 -23.46 31.00 -31.70
N GLY A 408 -23.07 31.84 -32.66
CA GLY A 408 -23.76 31.95 -33.94
C GLY A 408 -23.65 30.69 -34.81
N GLU A 409 -24.31 30.73 -35.97
CA GLU A 409 -24.28 29.64 -36.93
C GLU A 409 -22.88 29.30 -37.44
N TRP A 410 -22.71 28.03 -37.83
CA TRP A 410 -21.47 27.57 -38.44
C TRP A 410 -21.36 28.03 -39.90
N GLY A 411 -20.28 28.71 -40.24
CA GLY A 411 -19.94 29.00 -41.63
C GLY A 411 -19.67 27.72 -42.43
N SER A 412 -19.73 27.84 -43.77
CA SER A 412 -19.34 26.76 -44.67
C SER A 412 -17.90 26.30 -44.44
N TYR A 413 -17.64 25.01 -44.67
CA TYR A 413 -16.27 24.50 -44.72
C TYR A 413 -15.50 25.15 -45.88
N GLY A 414 -14.30 25.67 -45.59
CA GLY A 414 -13.38 26.18 -46.63
C GLY A 414 -12.86 25.07 -47.54
N ALA A 415 -12.05 25.42 -48.54
CA ALA A 415 -11.41 24.44 -49.42
C ALA A 415 -10.54 23.43 -48.62
N CYS A 416 -10.44 22.19 -49.13
CA CYS A 416 -9.58 21.17 -48.53
C CYS A 416 -8.11 21.58 -48.63
N SER A 417 -7.33 21.43 -47.54
CA SER A 417 -5.92 21.86 -47.49
C SER A 417 -4.97 21.09 -48.41
N LYS A 418 -5.46 20.05 -49.09
CA LYS A 418 -4.77 19.32 -50.18
C LYS A 418 -5.81 18.92 -51.23
N THR A 419 -5.37 18.70 -52.47
CA THR A 419 -6.22 18.13 -53.54
C THR A 419 -6.29 16.59 -53.50
N CYS A 420 -5.35 15.93 -52.84
CA CYS A 420 -5.26 14.49 -52.69
C CYS A 420 -4.40 14.15 -51.46
N GLY A 421 -4.35 12.87 -51.07
CA GLY A 421 -3.49 12.37 -50.01
C GLY A 421 -3.83 12.95 -48.64
N GLY A 422 -5.12 13.02 -48.31
CA GLY A 422 -5.68 13.37 -46.99
C GLY A 422 -5.39 14.81 -46.55
N GLY A 423 -6.28 15.74 -46.88
CA GLY A 423 -6.27 17.12 -46.40
C GLY A 423 -7.15 17.33 -45.16
N VAL A 424 -7.34 18.60 -44.81
CA VAL A 424 -8.27 19.05 -43.76
C VAL A 424 -9.10 20.22 -44.32
N GLN A 425 -10.42 20.17 -44.13
CA GLN A 425 -11.29 21.34 -44.25
C GLN A 425 -11.54 21.93 -42.86
N VAL A 426 -11.66 23.25 -42.77
CA VAL A 426 -11.99 23.95 -41.53
C VAL A 426 -13.22 24.82 -41.76
N ARG A 427 -14.17 24.79 -40.81
CA ARG A 427 -15.24 25.78 -40.66
C ARG A 427 -15.08 26.56 -39.37
N THR A 428 -15.71 27.72 -39.28
CA THR A 428 -15.61 28.62 -38.12
C THR A 428 -16.97 29.19 -37.72
N ARG A 429 -17.10 29.58 -36.44
CA ARG A 429 -18.21 30.40 -35.93
C ARG A 429 -17.73 31.36 -34.84
N THR A 430 -18.46 32.44 -34.65
CA THR A 430 -18.25 33.41 -33.56
C THR A 430 -19.14 33.08 -32.37
N CYS A 431 -18.60 33.29 -31.16
CA CYS A 431 -19.36 33.24 -29.90
C CYS A 431 -19.39 34.64 -29.27
N PRO A 432 -20.49 35.07 -28.63
CA PRO A 432 -20.73 36.47 -28.26
C PRO A 432 -19.81 37.05 -27.17
N GLU A 433 -19.02 36.23 -26.48
CA GLU A 433 -18.00 36.71 -25.53
C GLU A 433 -16.73 37.20 -26.24
N ASN A 434 -16.69 38.49 -26.56
CA ASN A 434 -15.62 39.17 -27.31
C ASN A 434 -15.39 38.65 -28.75
N SER A 435 -15.09 39.59 -29.65
CA SER A 435 -14.84 39.36 -31.09
C SER A 435 -13.59 38.53 -31.43
N LEU A 436 -12.94 37.92 -30.43
CA LEU A 436 -11.79 37.02 -30.55
C LEU A 436 -12.13 35.55 -30.24
N ASN A 437 -13.34 35.23 -29.77
CA ASN A 437 -13.78 33.85 -29.54
C ASN A 437 -14.33 33.19 -30.82
N LEU A 438 -13.45 33.04 -31.80
CA LEU A 438 -13.65 32.20 -32.99
C LEU A 438 -13.50 30.72 -32.61
N ARG A 439 -14.56 29.93 -32.71
CA ARG A 439 -14.50 28.46 -32.66
C ARG A 439 -14.14 27.92 -34.05
N LYS A 440 -13.34 26.86 -34.09
CA LYS A 440 -12.96 26.12 -35.32
C LYS A 440 -13.46 24.68 -35.20
N GLN A 441 -13.98 24.10 -36.29
CA GLN A 441 -14.19 22.65 -36.41
C GLN A 441 -13.52 22.16 -37.69
N LYS A 442 -12.84 21.02 -37.60
CA LYS A 442 -12.07 20.39 -38.67
C LYS A 442 -12.79 19.14 -39.16
N LYS A 443 -12.53 18.75 -40.40
CA LYS A 443 -12.85 17.41 -40.91
C LYS A 443 -11.82 16.97 -41.94
N HIS A 444 -11.69 15.65 -42.11
CA HIS A 444 -10.90 15.06 -43.18
C HIS A 444 -11.56 15.25 -44.55
N CYS A 445 -10.74 15.26 -45.61
CA CYS A 445 -11.17 15.51 -46.99
C CYS A 445 -10.08 15.03 -47.96
N ASN A 446 -10.50 14.65 -49.17
CA ASN A 446 -9.59 14.23 -50.26
C ASN A 446 -8.62 13.12 -49.80
N ASP A 447 -9.16 12.11 -49.10
CA ASP A 447 -8.42 10.95 -48.58
C ASP A 447 -7.99 9.95 -49.68
N GLU A 448 -8.42 10.18 -50.92
CA GLU A 448 -7.92 9.49 -52.11
C GLU A 448 -6.41 9.71 -52.28
N LEU A 449 -5.69 8.66 -52.69
CA LEU A 449 -4.24 8.71 -52.92
C LEU A 449 -3.86 9.79 -53.95
N CYS A 450 -2.75 10.49 -53.73
CA CYS A 450 -2.17 11.30 -54.81
C CYS A 450 -1.63 10.39 -55.92
N PRO A 451 -1.68 10.82 -57.20
CA PRO A 451 -1.12 10.06 -58.32
C PRO A 451 0.33 9.62 -58.06
N GLY A 452 0.58 8.31 -58.15
CA GLY A 452 1.87 7.69 -57.87
C GLY A 452 2.04 7.12 -56.46
N GLN A 453 1.19 7.47 -55.49
CA GLN A 453 1.19 6.84 -54.17
C GLN A 453 0.45 5.48 -54.20
N LYS A 454 0.82 4.58 -53.29
CA LYS A 454 0.13 3.30 -53.06
C LYS A 454 -0.37 3.22 -51.63
N LEU A 455 -1.55 2.61 -51.44
CA LEU A 455 -2.05 2.24 -50.11
C LEU A 455 -1.27 1.02 -49.61
N CYS A 456 -0.95 1.01 -48.32
CA CYS A 456 -0.60 -0.22 -47.61
C CYS A 456 -1.89 -0.77 -47.00
N GLU A 457 -2.44 -1.85 -47.57
CA GLU A 457 -3.63 -2.53 -47.05
C GLU A 457 -3.25 -3.76 -46.21
N ASP A 458 -3.95 -3.88 -45.08
CA ASP A 458 -3.93 -4.95 -44.08
C ASP A 458 -2.64 -5.22 -43.28
N LYS A 459 -2.82 -6.07 -42.26
CA LYS A 459 -2.12 -6.00 -40.95
C LYS A 459 -1.25 -7.21 -40.62
N GLU A 460 -1.13 -8.18 -41.53
CA GLU A 460 -0.31 -9.38 -41.32
C GLU A 460 0.86 -9.44 -42.31
N GLU A 461 2.01 -9.88 -41.78
CA GLU A 461 3.33 -9.90 -42.43
C GLU A 461 3.93 -8.52 -42.78
N ASN A 462 5.15 -8.54 -43.33
CA ASN A 462 5.92 -7.33 -43.67
C ASN A 462 5.25 -6.55 -44.81
N CYS A 463 5.63 -5.28 -44.97
CA CYS A 463 5.42 -4.52 -46.20
C CYS A 463 6.68 -4.54 -47.10
N PRO A 464 6.86 -5.52 -48.01
CA PRO A 464 7.81 -5.44 -49.11
C PRO A 464 7.14 -5.44 -50.49
N ILE A 465 7.91 -5.07 -51.49
CA ILE A 465 7.52 -5.12 -52.91
C ILE A 465 7.46 -6.58 -53.36
N ARG A 466 6.27 -7.07 -53.76
CA ARG A 466 6.15 -8.26 -54.60
C ARG A 466 6.40 -7.88 -56.07
N ALA A 467 7.60 -8.17 -56.56
CA ALA A 467 7.89 -8.26 -57.99
C ALA A 467 7.96 -9.75 -58.38
N ALA A 468 7.70 -10.07 -59.65
CA ALA A 468 7.84 -11.43 -60.17
C ALA A 468 9.31 -11.81 -60.40
N SER A 469 9.59 -13.12 -60.40
CA SER A 469 10.92 -13.75 -60.22
C SER A 469 11.53 -13.48 -58.84
N GLY A 470 11.97 -14.56 -58.18
CA GLY A 470 12.44 -14.51 -56.80
C GLY A 470 13.95 -14.42 -56.71
N ASP A 471 14.45 -13.34 -56.10
CA ASP A 471 15.77 -13.29 -55.48
C ASP A 471 15.83 -12.13 -54.46
N CYS A 472 16.95 -11.94 -53.76
CA CYS A 472 17.03 -11.15 -52.53
C CYS A 472 16.60 -9.65 -52.60
N TRP A 473 16.09 -9.18 -51.46
CA TRP A 473 15.63 -7.83 -51.14
C TRP A 473 16.47 -6.68 -51.75
N LYS A 474 15.78 -5.70 -52.35
CA LYS A 474 16.34 -4.36 -52.63
C LYS A 474 15.79 -3.32 -51.66
N THR A 475 16.62 -2.34 -51.32
CA THR A 475 16.23 -1.16 -50.54
C THR A 475 15.32 -0.22 -51.33
N ALA A 476 14.37 0.41 -50.63
CA ALA A 476 13.51 1.45 -51.20
C ALA A 476 14.33 2.65 -51.72
N GLN A 477 13.82 3.33 -52.73
CA GLN A 477 14.44 4.52 -53.30
C GLN A 477 13.99 5.78 -52.53
N PRO A 478 14.78 6.88 -52.53
CA PRO A 478 14.39 8.15 -51.89
C PRO A 478 13.11 8.82 -52.46
N SER A 479 12.58 8.29 -53.56
CA SER A 479 11.32 8.70 -54.20
C SER A 479 10.05 8.15 -53.52
N ASP A 480 10.18 7.07 -52.74
CA ASP A 480 9.04 6.20 -52.45
C ASP A 480 8.21 6.76 -51.28
N THR A 481 7.02 7.30 -51.59
CA THR A 481 6.11 7.90 -50.60
C THR A 481 4.93 6.98 -50.29
N PHE A 482 4.99 6.37 -49.11
CA PHE A 482 3.97 5.46 -48.59
C PHE A 482 2.85 6.20 -47.85
N TYR A 483 1.62 5.72 -47.96
CA TYR A 483 0.44 6.31 -47.30
C TYR A 483 -0.28 5.28 -46.41
N VAL A 484 -0.52 5.62 -45.15
CA VAL A 484 -1.21 4.76 -44.18
C VAL A 484 -2.70 5.12 -44.14
N GLY A 485 -3.53 4.26 -44.74
CA GLY A 485 -4.99 4.41 -44.75
C GLY A 485 -5.65 4.05 -43.40
N LYS A 486 -6.79 4.69 -43.14
CA LYS A 486 -7.84 4.37 -42.13
C LYS A 486 -7.44 3.56 -40.88
N ARG A 487 -7.42 4.22 -39.72
CA ARG A 487 -7.26 3.61 -38.39
C ARG A 487 -8.45 2.70 -38.01
N PHE A 488 -8.38 1.42 -38.34
CA PHE A 488 -9.13 0.39 -37.59
C PHE A 488 -8.36 -0.01 -36.32
N PRO A 489 -9.04 -0.20 -35.17
CA PRO A 489 -8.39 -0.62 -33.93
C PRO A 489 -7.55 -1.89 -34.12
N LEU A 490 -6.49 -2.01 -33.33
CA LEU A 490 -5.53 -3.11 -33.41
C LEU A 490 -5.74 -4.09 -32.25
N TRP A 491 -6.21 -5.28 -32.65
CA TRP A 491 -6.27 -6.53 -31.89
C TRP A 491 -7.34 -6.67 -30.80
N ASP A 492 -8.41 -7.40 -31.15
CA ASP A 492 -8.60 -8.72 -30.54
C ASP A 492 -7.72 -9.75 -31.30
N ILE A 493 -7.53 -10.95 -30.76
CA ILE A 493 -6.68 -12.04 -31.32
C ILE A 493 -5.16 -11.85 -31.12
N CYS A 494 -4.61 -12.41 -30.04
CA CYS A 494 -3.23 -12.91 -30.05
C CYS A 494 -3.23 -14.44 -30.29
N PRO A 495 -2.60 -14.94 -31.37
CA PRO A 495 -2.31 -16.37 -31.51
C PRO A 495 -1.42 -16.87 -30.36
N LYS A 496 -1.73 -18.03 -29.78
CA LYS A 496 -1.05 -18.58 -28.58
C LYS A 496 0.35 -19.17 -28.85
N SER A 497 0.98 -18.81 -29.97
CA SER A 497 2.14 -19.51 -30.55
C SER A 497 3.53 -18.88 -30.32
N CYS A 498 3.62 -17.72 -29.65
CA CYS A 498 4.92 -17.11 -29.30
C CYS A 498 5.28 -17.25 -27.81
N ARG A 499 5.51 -18.49 -27.36
CA ARG A 499 6.18 -18.79 -26.07
C ARG A 499 7.42 -19.68 -26.28
N ARG A 500 8.57 -19.08 -26.66
CA ARG A 500 9.93 -19.62 -26.39
C ARG A 500 11.02 -18.66 -26.89
N CYS A 501 11.54 -17.85 -25.97
CA CYS A 501 12.95 -17.46 -25.97
C CYS A 501 13.49 -17.89 -24.60
N HIS A 502 14.38 -18.88 -24.56
CA HIS A 502 14.95 -19.38 -23.32
C HIS A 502 16.08 -18.46 -22.83
N VAL A 503 16.35 -18.52 -21.53
CA VAL A 503 17.46 -17.81 -20.88
C VAL A 503 18.27 -18.83 -20.07
N ASP A 504 19.60 -18.63 -20.05
CA ASP A 504 20.64 -19.30 -19.26
C ASP A 504 20.89 -20.81 -19.46
N PRO A 505 22.07 -21.36 -19.07
CA PRO A 505 23.26 -20.71 -18.49
C PRO A 505 24.58 -20.92 -19.27
N CYS A 506 25.67 -20.29 -18.81
CA CYS A 506 27.04 -20.64 -19.19
C CYS A 506 27.61 -21.78 -18.31
N GLN A 507 28.50 -22.61 -18.87
CA GLN A 507 29.44 -23.48 -18.13
C GLN A 507 30.76 -23.64 -18.91
N ASP A 508 31.86 -23.89 -18.19
CA ASP A 508 33.24 -23.86 -18.72
C ASP A 508 33.77 -25.23 -19.18
N SER A 509 34.52 -25.25 -20.30
CA SER A 509 35.69 -26.13 -20.49
C SER A 509 36.54 -25.74 -21.72
N ASP A 510 37.85 -25.60 -21.52
CA ASP A 510 38.94 -25.37 -22.50
C ASP A 510 39.43 -26.73 -23.10
N PRO A 511 40.47 -26.86 -23.97
CA PRO A 511 41.27 -25.85 -24.68
C PRO A 511 41.53 -26.12 -26.19
N TYR A 512 42.16 -25.16 -26.91
CA TYR A 512 43.37 -25.36 -27.76
C TYR A 512 43.77 -24.07 -28.55
N VAL A 513 44.73 -23.29 -28.03
CA VAL A 513 46.04 -22.92 -28.67
C VAL A 513 46.01 -22.69 -30.21
N CYS A 514 46.42 -21.57 -30.84
CA CYS A 514 47.19 -20.33 -30.46
C CYS A 514 47.33 -19.41 -31.73
N PRO A 515 48.19 -18.36 -31.85
CA PRO A 515 48.87 -17.45 -30.89
C PRO A 515 48.99 -15.93 -31.31
N TRP A 516 49.79 -15.13 -30.55
CA TRP A 516 50.43 -13.81 -30.83
C TRP A 516 49.64 -12.46 -30.85
N TRP A 517 49.66 -11.80 -29.68
CA TRP A 517 50.24 -10.44 -29.44
C TRP A 517 49.57 -9.13 -29.95
N SER A 518 48.84 -8.50 -29.02
CA SER A 518 49.14 -7.15 -28.46
C SER A 518 48.77 -5.82 -29.16
N GLN A 519 48.26 -4.91 -28.30
CA GLN A 519 48.54 -3.46 -28.21
C GLN A 519 47.54 -2.42 -28.78
N ALA A 520 47.49 -1.28 -28.06
CA ALA A 520 46.92 0.04 -28.42
C ALA A 520 45.45 0.15 -28.90
N ARG A 521 44.52 0.34 -27.95
CA ARG A 521 43.29 1.12 -28.22
C ARG A 521 43.61 2.63 -28.14
N GLU A 522 43.80 3.30 -29.27
CA GLU A 522 43.67 4.76 -29.31
C GLU A 522 43.26 5.29 -30.70
N ASN A 523 42.66 6.49 -30.73
CA ASN A 523 42.33 7.30 -31.91
C ASN A 523 41.43 6.70 -33.00
N LYS A 524 40.19 7.21 -33.10
CA LYS A 524 39.55 7.59 -34.38
C LYS A 524 38.34 8.53 -34.23
N ARG A 525 38.61 9.84 -34.26
CA ARG A 525 37.66 10.89 -34.72
C ARG A 525 38.43 11.97 -35.47
N LYS A 526 38.45 11.90 -36.80
CA LYS A 526 38.75 13.01 -37.73
C LYS A 526 38.12 12.72 -39.09
N CYS A 527 36.87 13.16 -39.26
CA CYS A 527 36.39 13.60 -40.57
C CYS A 527 36.67 15.11 -40.64
N ARG A 528 37.24 15.59 -41.75
CA ARG A 528 37.83 16.92 -41.85
C ARG A 528 37.22 17.65 -43.05
N PHE A 529 36.40 18.67 -42.79
CA PHE A 529 36.13 19.69 -43.80
C PHE A 529 37.30 20.68 -43.86
N ILE A 530 37.55 21.26 -45.03
CA ILE A 530 38.67 22.15 -45.32
C ILE A 530 38.13 23.39 -46.02
N PHE A 531 38.42 24.56 -45.47
CA PHE A 531 38.53 25.84 -46.21
C PHE A 531 39.68 26.68 -45.59
N PRO A 532 40.28 27.64 -46.33
CA PRO A 532 41.68 28.02 -46.10
C PRO A 532 41.95 29.33 -45.30
N LEU A 533 43.10 29.32 -44.61
CA LEU A 533 44.07 30.41 -44.37
C LEU A 533 43.69 31.73 -43.65
N GLY A 534 44.47 32.06 -42.60
CA GLY A 534 44.58 33.39 -41.95
C GLY A 534 43.49 33.70 -40.89
N GLY A 535 43.77 34.07 -39.63
CA GLY A 535 45.02 34.43 -38.92
C GLY A 535 45.23 35.95 -38.87
N ARG A 536 45.41 36.63 -37.72
CA ARG A 536 45.55 36.24 -36.30
C ARG A 536 44.99 37.37 -35.40
N ILE A 537 44.69 37.09 -34.12
CA ILE A 537 44.77 38.10 -33.03
C ILE A 537 45.53 37.47 -31.84
N ALA A 538 46.29 38.30 -31.11
CA ALA A 538 47.24 37.89 -30.07
C ALA A 538 46.69 37.99 -28.64
N THR A 539 47.55 37.67 -27.67
CA THR A 539 47.29 37.63 -26.22
C THR A 539 47.54 38.97 -25.51
N LEU A 540 47.14 39.00 -24.23
CA LEU A 540 47.57 39.93 -23.17
C LEU A 540 47.05 41.39 -23.19
N LYS A 541 46.10 41.63 -22.28
CA LYS A 541 46.27 42.54 -21.12
C LYS A 541 46.84 43.94 -21.43
N GLU A 542 46.00 44.83 -21.96
CA GLU A 542 46.16 46.28 -21.76
C GLU A 542 44.80 47.02 -21.79
N MET A 543 44.76 48.21 -21.16
CA MET A 543 43.81 49.33 -21.32
C MET A 543 42.30 48.98 -21.41
N CYS A 544 41.47 49.10 -20.37
CA CYS A 544 41.16 50.24 -19.49
C CYS A 544 40.37 51.42 -20.14
N GLN A 545 39.13 51.61 -19.66
CA GLN A 545 38.31 52.84 -19.66
C GLN A 545 38.12 53.70 -20.94
N ARG A 546 36.95 53.56 -21.58
CA ARG A 546 36.02 54.67 -21.89
C ARG A 546 34.59 54.16 -21.65
N SER A 547 33.81 54.55 -20.64
CA SER A 547 33.40 55.90 -20.19
C SER A 547 32.36 56.56 -21.10
N CYS A 548 31.08 56.18 -20.94
CA CYS A 548 29.99 57.13 -21.17
C CYS A 548 29.91 58.05 -19.95
N ARG A 549 30.07 59.36 -20.15
CA ARG A 549 29.87 60.38 -19.10
C ARG A 549 28.48 60.98 -19.25
N GLN A 550 27.66 60.91 -18.21
CA GLN A 550 27.20 62.07 -17.43
C GLN A 550 26.24 61.61 -16.32
N CYS A 551 26.43 62.17 -15.11
CA CYS A 551 25.56 61.96 -13.95
C CYS A 551 24.60 63.18 -13.81
N PRO A 552 23.57 63.12 -12.94
CA PRO A 552 23.79 63.22 -11.49
C PRO A 552 23.12 62.14 -10.62
N ALA A 553 23.65 62.09 -9.39
CA ALA A 553 23.09 61.53 -8.14
C ALA A 553 21.59 61.86 -7.88
N THR A 554 20.84 61.14 -7.03
CA THR A 554 21.14 59.99 -6.12
C THR A 554 19.85 59.22 -5.80
N GLY A 555 19.94 57.91 -5.57
CA GLY A 555 18.85 57.11 -4.99
C GLY A 555 19.07 55.59 -5.14
N ASP A 556 19.05 54.84 -4.04
CA ASP A 556 19.30 53.40 -4.04
C ASP A 556 18.09 52.55 -4.46
N CYS A 557 18.32 51.61 -5.38
CA CYS A 557 17.62 50.33 -5.48
C CYS A 557 18.61 49.29 -6.01
N LYS A 558 18.68 48.10 -5.42
CA LYS A 558 19.63 47.04 -5.84
C LYS A 558 18.95 45.91 -6.60
N ASP A 559 19.45 45.72 -7.83
CA ASP A 559 19.23 44.58 -8.71
C ASP A 559 19.55 43.23 -8.02
N ALA A 560 18.97 42.07 -8.36
CA ALA A 560 18.52 41.51 -9.65
C ALA A 560 19.65 40.92 -10.55
N PHE A 561 19.82 39.59 -10.44
CA PHE A 561 20.60 38.70 -11.32
C PHE A 561 22.13 38.89 -11.40
N PRO A 562 22.88 37.79 -11.68
CA PRO A 562 23.31 37.56 -13.06
C PRO A 562 23.21 36.08 -13.52
N ARG A 563 23.63 35.82 -14.77
CA ARG A 563 23.62 34.52 -15.46
C ARG A 563 24.95 33.73 -15.32
N CYS A 564 24.86 32.43 -15.60
CA CYS A 564 25.84 31.55 -16.25
C CYS A 564 27.32 31.95 -16.31
N TYR A 565 28.22 31.05 -15.86
CA TYR A 565 28.84 30.08 -16.79
C TYR A 565 29.52 28.92 -16.05
N SER A 566 29.69 27.79 -16.75
CA SER A 566 30.39 26.59 -16.26
C SER A 566 31.77 26.45 -16.89
N PHE A 567 32.79 25.99 -16.16
CA PHE A 567 33.90 25.24 -16.75
C PHE A 567 34.50 24.20 -15.79
N VAL A 568 35.07 23.13 -16.35
CA VAL A 568 35.50 21.92 -15.63
C VAL A 568 37.00 21.64 -15.85
N ARG A 569 37.73 21.31 -14.78
CA ARG A 569 38.99 20.51 -14.74
C ARG A 569 39.37 20.22 -13.27
N LEU A 570 40.03 19.12 -12.87
CA LEU A 570 39.99 17.69 -13.28
C LEU A 570 40.84 16.89 -12.24
N ARG A 571 40.30 15.82 -11.62
CA ARG A 571 40.97 14.66 -10.96
C ARG A 571 42.25 14.85 -10.09
N GLY A 572 42.26 14.29 -8.85
CA GLY A 572 43.52 14.00 -8.13
C GLY A 572 43.44 13.37 -6.72
N CYS A 573 43.51 12.03 -6.64
CA CYS A 573 44.02 11.18 -5.53
C CYS A 573 43.86 11.52 -4.01
N ARG A 574 43.03 10.69 -3.34
CA ARG A 574 43.25 9.92 -2.08
C ARG A 574 43.88 10.54 -0.79
N HIS A 575 43.11 10.35 0.29
CA HIS A 575 43.45 9.71 1.60
C HIS A 575 43.56 10.52 2.92
N ARG A 576 42.80 9.98 3.91
CA ARG A 576 42.97 9.94 5.38
C ARG A 576 42.86 11.23 6.22
N ARG A 577 41.90 11.16 7.18
CA ARG A 577 41.88 11.64 8.59
C ARG A 577 43.02 12.59 9.01
N VAL A 578 42.73 13.71 9.70
CA VAL A 578 42.54 13.74 11.18
C VAL A 578 41.82 15.04 11.63
N LYS A 579 41.28 15.07 12.86
CA LYS A 579 40.70 16.28 13.49
C LYS A 579 41.79 17.18 14.11
N GLN A 580 41.73 18.49 13.86
CA GLN A 580 42.10 19.61 14.77
C GLN A 580 41.55 20.90 14.12
N ASN A 581 40.70 21.70 14.77
CA ASN A 581 40.97 22.64 15.88
C ASN A 581 41.96 23.76 15.53
N CYS A 582 41.42 24.95 15.26
CA CYS A 582 42.08 26.26 15.30
C CYS A 582 41.12 27.29 15.97
N PRO A 583 41.59 28.44 16.48
CA PRO A 583 41.24 28.83 17.85
C PRO A 583 40.39 30.12 18.02
N LYS A 584 40.17 30.49 19.29
CA LYS A 584 39.45 31.68 19.78
C LYS A 584 40.23 33.00 19.61
N SER A 585 39.57 34.11 19.98
CA SER A 585 40.08 35.47 20.29
C SER A 585 40.18 36.44 19.08
N CYS A 586 39.95 37.76 19.21
CA CYS A 586 39.51 38.56 20.37
C CYS A 586 38.84 39.92 19.97
N GLY A 587 38.25 40.65 20.94
CA GLY A 587 37.73 42.03 20.82
C GLY A 587 36.25 42.12 20.38
N LEU A 588 35.25 42.70 21.07
CA LEU A 588 35.06 43.72 22.15
C LEU A 588 34.90 45.20 21.71
N CYS A 589 33.63 45.61 21.56
CA CYS A 589 32.94 46.83 22.02
C CYS A 589 31.42 46.54 21.80
N GLY A 590 30.43 46.87 22.64
CA GLY A 590 30.35 47.83 23.76
C GLY A 590 29.59 49.08 23.30
N GLY A 591 28.37 49.41 23.77
CA GLY A 591 27.43 48.72 24.68
C GLY A 591 26.11 49.52 24.79
N GLY A 592 25.12 49.05 25.57
CA GLY A 592 23.89 49.84 25.83
C GLY A 592 22.63 49.02 26.15
N SER A 593 22.19 49.07 27.41
CA SER A 593 20.87 48.65 27.91
C SER A 593 20.34 49.79 28.81
N PRO A 594 19.05 49.83 29.22
CA PRO A 594 18.63 48.99 30.35
C PRO A 594 17.14 48.54 30.43
N ALA A 595 16.94 47.43 31.15
CA ALA A 595 15.77 47.09 31.99
C ALA A 595 14.38 46.81 31.34
N GLY A 596 13.49 46.03 31.98
CA GLY A 596 13.56 45.46 33.35
C GLY A 596 12.92 44.07 33.52
N ASP A 597 13.08 43.53 34.73
CA ASP A 597 12.95 42.11 35.08
C ASP A 597 11.58 41.66 35.66
N PHE A 598 11.43 40.33 35.79
CA PHE A 598 10.83 39.50 36.87
C PHE A 598 10.40 38.14 36.24
N GLY A 599 10.67 36.93 36.74
CA GLY A 599 11.29 36.42 37.99
C GLY A 599 10.23 35.82 38.94
N ASN A 600 10.32 34.63 39.54
CA ASN A 600 11.31 33.52 39.60
C ASN A 600 10.51 32.19 39.92
N ASP A 601 10.97 30.95 40.22
CA ASP A 601 12.27 30.31 40.54
C ASP A 601 12.18 28.74 40.48
N ASN A 602 13.30 28.01 40.74
CA ASN A 602 13.41 26.69 41.42
C ASN A 602 12.78 25.39 40.79
N VAL A 603 13.26 24.14 41.02
CA VAL A 603 14.47 23.59 41.70
C VAL A 603 14.88 22.21 41.12
N TRP A 604 16.12 21.76 41.34
CA TRP A 604 16.62 20.38 41.08
C TRP A 604 16.91 19.62 42.38
N PRO A 605 17.00 18.28 42.35
CA PRO A 605 18.18 17.64 42.97
C PRO A 605 18.85 16.54 42.12
N ASN A 606 20.17 16.40 42.29
CA ASN A 606 20.98 15.32 41.71
C ASN A 606 21.02 14.07 42.62
N ILE A 607 21.30 12.90 42.04
CA ILE A 607 21.86 11.75 42.77
C ILE A 607 23.08 11.21 41.99
N HIS A 608 24.15 10.86 42.70
CA HIS A 608 25.43 10.40 42.15
C HIS A 608 25.62 8.87 42.24
N GLY A 609 26.24 8.30 41.19
CA GLY A 609 27.36 7.36 41.35
C GLY A 609 27.07 5.86 41.57
N ASN A 610 27.48 5.03 40.60
CA ASN A 610 28.65 4.15 40.77
C ASN A 610 29.07 3.48 39.45
N ARG A 611 30.23 2.79 39.41
CA ARG A 611 30.80 2.12 38.23
C ARG A 611 31.54 0.80 38.60
N HIS A 612 31.78 -0.01 37.57
CA HIS A 612 32.80 -1.08 37.45
C HIS A 612 32.49 -2.44 38.14
N PRO A 613 33.06 -3.57 37.67
CA PRO A 613 33.29 -3.92 36.26
C PRO A 613 33.08 -5.43 35.89
N GLY A 614 32.86 -5.69 34.59
CA GLY A 614 33.49 -6.81 33.86
C GLY A 614 32.75 -8.16 33.72
N ASN A 615 32.49 -8.60 32.48
CA ASN A 615 33.25 -9.71 31.88
C ASN A 615 32.99 -9.93 30.38
N VAL A 616 33.75 -10.85 29.78
CA VAL A 616 33.89 -11.20 28.35
C VAL A 616 33.92 -12.75 28.27
N VAL A 617 33.55 -13.51 27.23
CA VAL A 617 33.51 -13.37 25.76
C VAL A 617 32.26 -14.13 25.23
N HIS A 618 31.66 -13.85 24.06
CA HIS A 618 32.13 -14.21 22.70
C HIS A 618 31.28 -13.52 21.61
N GLY A 619 31.86 -13.31 20.42
CA GLY A 619 31.12 -12.97 19.21
C GLY A 619 31.31 -14.01 18.08
N LYS A 620 30.35 -14.05 17.15
CA LYS A 620 30.51 -14.62 15.79
C LYS A 620 29.94 -13.62 14.79
N VAL A 621 30.52 -13.55 13.59
CA VAL A 621 30.24 -12.52 12.58
C VAL A 621 30.29 -13.14 11.18
N TYR A 622 29.53 -12.55 10.25
CA TYR A 622 29.52 -12.78 8.79
C TYR A 622 28.84 -14.06 8.28
N PRO A 623 28.43 -14.11 6.99
CA PRO A 623 28.43 -13.04 5.98
C PRO A 623 27.03 -12.64 5.44
N TRP A 624 26.97 -11.50 4.77
CA TRP A 624 25.94 -11.20 3.76
C TRP A 624 26.33 -11.81 2.40
N GLY A 625 25.37 -12.14 1.55
CA GLY A 625 25.60 -12.14 0.10
C GLY A 625 24.95 -13.24 -0.74
N ARG A 626 23.68 -13.07 -1.10
CA ARG A 626 23.23 -12.93 -2.50
C ARG A 626 21.90 -12.18 -2.54
#